data_AF-W1X6Y6-F1
#
_entry.id   AF-W1X6Y6-F1
#
_cell.length_a   1.000
_cell.length_b   1.000
_cell.length_c   1.000
_cell.angle_alpha   90.00
_cell.angle_beta   90.00
_cell.angle_gamma   90.00
#
_symmetry.space_group_name_H-M   'P 1'
#
loop_
_entity.id
_entity.type
_entity.pdbx_description
1 polymer ?
#
loop_
_entity_poly.entity_id
_entity_poly.type
_entity_poly.pdbx_seq_one_letter_code
_entity_poly.pdbx_strand_id
1 'polypeptide(L)'
;SLFMAGYLPGILMGLAVMIVCGIIAKRRGYPLSERATFAQACKAFLDALPSLLLVFIVMGGILGGIFTATEASAIAVVYTFILSVLIYREVKWRDLPKLILESVVTTSIVLLLIGFSVGMSWAMTNADIPYMISD
;
A
#
# COMPACT_ATOMS: atom_id res chain seq x y z
N SER A 1 -12.95 -13.29 8.43
CA SER A 1 -12.15 -13.86 7.32
C SER A 1 -11.23 -12.85 6.62
N LEU A 2 -11.31 -11.54 6.90
CA LEU A 2 -10.49 -10.51 6.23
C LEU A 2 -8.96 -10.72 6.41
N PHE A 3 -8.51 -11.17 7.59
CA PHE A 3 -7.08 -11.45 7.86
C PHE A 3 -6.57 -12.73 7.18
N MET A 4 -7.37 -13.80 7.15
CA MET A 4 -7.00 -15.06 6.48
C MET A 4 -6.96 -14.91 4.95
N ALA A 5 -7.83 -14.03 4.42
CA ALA A 5 -7.83 -13.63 3.02
C ALA A 5 -6.62 -12.78 2.63
N GLY A 6 -5.80 -12.28 3.57
CA GLY A 6 -4.59 -11.50 3.29
C GLY A 6 -3.33 -12.34 3.10
N TYR A 7 -3.21 -13.47 3.80
CA TYR A 7 -2.04 -14.35 3.67
C TYR A 7 -1.93 -14.97 2.29
N LEU A 8 -3.06 -15.42 1.73
CA LEU A 8 -3.10 -16.06 0.41
C LEU A 8 -2.62 -15.12 -0.72
N PRO A 9 -3.17 -13.89 -0.90
CA PRO A 9 -2.67 -12.96 -1.90
C PRO A 9 -1.27 -12.44 -1.58
N GLY A 10 -0.89 -12.30 -0.31
CA GLY A 10 0.46 -11.89 0.07
C GLY A 10 1.52 -12.89 -0.37
N ILE A 11 1.31 -14.18 -0.10
CA ILE A 11 2.21 -15.25 -0.54
C ILE A 11 2.19 -15.37 -2.07
N LEU A 12 1.01 -15.33 -2.71
CA LEU A 12 0.89 -15.36 -4.16
C LEU A 12 1.65 -14.21 -4.83
N MET A 13 1.51 -12.99 -4.31
CA MET A 13 2.20 -11.81 -4.83
C MET A 13 3.72 -11.93 -4.62
N GLY A 14 4.17 -12.35 -3.44
CA GLY A 14 5.58 -12.58 -3.15
C GLY A 14 6.21 -13.60 -4.09
N LEU A 15 5.55 -14.75 -4.30
CA LEU A 15 5.99 -15.77 -5.24
C LEU A 15 5.96 -15.27 -6.68
N ALA A 16 4.91 -14.56 -7.09
CA ALA A 16 4.80 -13.99 -8.43
C ALA A 16 5.95 -13.02 -8.73
N VAL A 17 6.27 -12.13 -7.80
CA VAL A 17 7.40 -11.19 -7.94
C VAL A 17 8.73 -11.94 -8.00
N MET A 18 8.95 -12.94 -7.15
CA MET A 18 10.17 -13.76 -7.22
C MET A 18 10.34 -14.45 -8.57
N ILE A 19 9.27 -15.04 -9.11
CA ILE A 19 9.27 -15.69 -10.42
C ILE A 19 9.56 -14.67 -11.53
N VAL A 20 8.86 -13.53 -11.53
CA VAL A 20 9.04 -12.47 -12.54
C VAL A 20 10.45 -11.89 -12.49
N CYS A 21 10.99 -11.61 -11.29
CA CYS A 21 12.37 -11.19 -11.12
C CYS A 21 13.35 -12.24 -11.66
N GLY A 22 13.14 -13.52 -11.36
CA GLY A 22 13.98 -14.61 -11.89
C GLY A 22 13.97 -14.71 -13.41
N ILE A 23 12.79 -14.58 -14.03
CA ILE A 23 12.63 -14.58 -15.49
C ILE A 23 13.29 -13.34 -16.11
N ILE A 24 13.06 -12.14 -15.57
CA ILE A 24 13.65 -10.89 -16.07
C ILE A 24 15.17 -10.91 -15.90
N ALA A 25 15.68 -11.36 -14.76
CA ALA A 25 17.10 -11.50 -14.50
C ALA A 25 17.77 -12.41 -15.54
N LYS A 26 17.15 -13.57 -15.83
CA LYS A 26 17.64 -14.53 -16.82
C LYS A 26 17.51 -14.03 -18.25
N ARG A 27 16.44 -13.29 -18.61
CA ARG A 27 16.22 -12.77 -19.97
C ARG A 27 17.05 -11.53 -20.31
N ARG A 28 17.30 -10.64 -19.34
CA ARG A 28 18.09 -9.42 -19.54
C ARG A 28 19.58 -9.61 -19.32
N GLY A 29 20.01 -10.80 -18.90
CA GLY A 29 21.43 -11.11 -18.69
C GLY A 29 22.08 -10.15 -17.70
N TYR A 30 21.36 -9.77 -16.63
CA TYR A 30 21.94 -8.91 -15.60
C TYR A 30 23.23 -9.55 -15.10
N PRO A 31 24.36 -8.80 -15.05
CA PRO A 31 25.60 -9.34 -14.53
C PRO A 31 25.33 -9.86 -13.12
N LEU A 32 25.82 -11.06 -12.83
CA LEU A 32 25.85 -11.59 -11.47
C LEU A 32 26.65 -10.60 -10.64
N SER A 33 25.96 -9.69 -9.96
CA SER A 33 26.59 -8.85 -8.95
C SER A 33 27.30 -9.80 -7.98
N GLU A 34 28.55 -9.47 -7.66
CA GLU A 34 29.38 -10.22 -6.73
C GLU A 34 28.53 -10.65 -5.53
N ARG A 35 28.58 -11.94 -5.14
CA ARG A 35 27.67 -12.52 -4.13
C ARG A 35 27.48 -11.53 -3.00
N ALA A 36 26.23 -11.08 -2.80
CA ALA A 36 25.91 -10.07 -1.81
C ALA A 36 26.57 -10.49 -0.49
N THR A 37 27.58 -9.73 -0.06
CA THR A 37 28.35 -10.09 1.12
C THR A 37 27.40 -10.07 2.31
N PHE A 38 27.63 -10.88 3.34
CA PHE A 38 26.77 -10.88 4.53
C PHE A 38 26.59 -9.46 5.12
N ALA A 39 27.60 -8.60 4.96
CA ALA A 39 27.55 -7.18 5.29
C ALA A 39 26.55 -6.37 4.43
N GLN A 40 26.43 -6.63 3.12
CA GLN A 40 25.45 -5.98 2.25
C GLN A 40 24.03 -6.46 2.54
N ALA A 41 23.85 -7.75 2.83
CA ALA A 41 22.56 -8.28 3.26
C ALA A 41 22.12 -7.68 4.60
N CYS A 42 23.04 -7.55 5.56
CA CYS A 42 22.77 -6.91 6.85
C CYS A 42 22.45 -5.42 6.68
N LYS A 43 23.18 -4.70 5.80
CA LYS A 43 22.88 -3.31 5.48
C LYS A 43 21.51 -3.13 4.85
N ALA A 44 21.14 -3.96 3.87
CA ALA A 44 19.81 -3.92 3.27
C ALA A 44 18.70 -4.25 4.28
N PHE A 45 18.96 -5.16 5.22
CA PHE A 45 18.02 -5.49 6.29
C PHE A 45 17.84 -4.32 7.28
N LEU A 46 18.95 -3.66 7.65
CA LEU A 46 18.95 -2.43 8.45
C LEU A 46 18.26 -1.27 7.71
N ASP A 47 18.45 -1.15 6.41
CA ASP A 47 17.79 -0.14 5.58
C ASP A 47 16.28 -0.42 5.47
N ALA A 48 15.81 -1.68 5.51
CA ALA A 48 14.39 -2.02 5.47
C ALA A 48 13.68 -1.90 6.83
N LEU A 49 14.43 -1.97 7.93
CA LEU A 49 13.93 -1.92 9.31
C LEU A 49 13.05 -0.68 9.62
N PRO A 50 13.44 0.55 9.21
CA PRO A 50 12.63 1.75 9.39
C PRO A 50 11.28 1.70 8.68
N SER A 51 11.23 1.10 7.49
CA SER A 51 9.98 0.91 6.74
C SER A 51 9.07 -0.11 7.43
N LEU A 52 9.64 -1.18 7.99
CA LEU A 52 8.88 -2.19 8.74
C LEU A 52 8.35 -1.64 10.07
N LEU A 53 9.12 -0.76 10.73
CA LEU A 53 8.71 -0.09 11.97
C LEU A 53 7.40 0.70 11.83
N LEU A 54 7.09 1.23 10.64
CA LEU A 54 5.81 1.90 10.39
C LEU A 54 4.62 0.99 10.72
N VAL A 55 4.66 -0.27 10.29
CA VAL A 55 3.58 -1.23 10.56
C VAL A 55 3.40 -1.43 12.07
N PHE A 56 4.51 -1.54 12.81
CA PHE A 56 4.47 -1.66 14.26
C PHE A 56 3.99 -0.39 14.96
N ILE A 57 4.37 0.80 14.48
CA ILE A 57 3.92 2.09 15.04
C ILE A 57 2.40 2.23 14.86
N VAL A 58 1.89 1.93 13.67
CA VAL A 58 0.45 2.05 13.37
C VAL A 58 -0.33 0.99 14.14
N MET A 59 0.06 -0.28 14.04
CA MET A 59 -0.70 -1.37 14.66
C MET A 59 -0.57 -1.36 16.18
N GLY A 60 0.62 -1.05 16.70
CA GLY A 60 0.85 -0.87 18.14
C GLY A 60 0.15 0.37 18.70
N GLY A 61 0.08 1.47 17.95
CA GLY A 61 -0.64 2.68 18.35
C GLY A 61 -2.15 2.48 18.44
N ILE A 62 -2.72 1.75 17.47
CA ILE A 62 -4.16 1.43 17.45
C ILE A 62 -4.51 0.39 18.52
N LEU A 63 -3.80 -0.74 18.56
CA LEU A 63 -4.10 -1.83 19.50
C LEU A 63 -3.78 -1.46 20.95
N GLY A 64 -2.78 -0.59 21.17
CA GLY A 64 -2.41 -0.07 22.49
C GLY A 64 -3.33 1.02 23.01
N GLY A 65 -4.33 1.46 22.22
CA GLY A 65 -5.28 2.51 22.62
C GLY A 65 -4.65 3.90 22.79
N ILE A 66 -3.44 4.10 22.27
CA ILE A 66 -2.72 5.37 22.36
C ILE A 66 -3.30 6.37 21.35
N PHE A 67 -3.65 5.88 20.16
CA PHE A 67 -4.20 6.70 19.07
C PHE A 67 -5.34 5.99 18.33
N THR A 68 -6.28 6.78 17.83
CA THR A 68 -7.37 6.30 16.96
C THR A 68 -6.89 6.03 15.54
N ALA A 69 -7.66 5.28 14.74
CA ALA A 69 -7.29 4.94 13.36
C ALA A 69 -6.99 6.16 12.47
N THR A 70 -7.68 7.28 12.72
CA THR A 70 -7.49 8.55 12.02
C THR A 70 -6.18 9.24 12.41
N GLU A 71 -5.84 9.25 13.69
CA GLU A 71 -4.57 9.80 14.20
C GLU A 71 -3.37 8.94 13.77
N ALA A 72 -3.51 7.61 13.84
CA ALA A 72 -2.49 6.67 13.39
C ALA A 72 -2.16 6.85 11.90
N SER A 73 -3.17 7.14 11.07
CA SER A 73 -2.99 7.43 9.65
C SER A 73 -2.21 8.72 9.44
N ALA A 74 -2.50 9.78 10.20
CA ALA A 74 -1.74 11.04 10.13
C ALA A 74 -0.27 10.83 10.52
N ILE A 75 0.00 10.10 11.60
CA ILE A 75 1.35 9.76 12.05
C ILE A 75 2.09 8.92 10.99
N ALA A 76 1.42 7.94 10.38
CA ALA A 76 1.99 7.10 9.34
C ALA A 76 2.43 7.92 8.12
N VAL A 77 1.61 8.87 7.68
CA VAL A 77 1.93 9.77 6.55
C VAL A 77 3.14 10.63 6.89
N VAL A 78 3.17 11.25 8.08
CA VAL A 78 4.31 12.08 8.51
C VAL A 78 5.59 11.26 8.61
N TYR A 79 5.53 10.07 9.21
CA TYR A 79 6.68 9.18 9.34
C TYR A 79 7.20 8.72 7.96
N THR A 80 6.31 8.29 7.08
CA THR A 80 6.67 7.88 5.70
C THR A 80 7.27 9.04 4.91
N PHE A 81 6.71 10.25 5.07
CA PHE A 81 7.22 11.45 4.41
C PHE A 81 8.65 11.76 4.85
N ILE A 82 8.91 11.77 6.17
CA ILE A 82 10.26 11.97 6.71
C ILE A 82 11.22 10.88 6.22
N LEU A 83 10.77 9.62 6.25
CA LEU A 83 11.60 8.49 5.84
C LEU A 83 11.95 8.57 4.34
N SER A 84 10.98 8.81 3.47
CA SER A 84 11.17 8.84 2.03
C SER A 84 11.94 10.07 1.54
N VAL A 85 11.65 11.25 2.08
CA VAL A 85 12.26 12.53 1.64
C VAL A 85 13.60 12.79 2.32
N LEU A 86 13.71 12.50 3.62
CA LEU A 86 14.88 12.90 4.44
C LEU A 86 15.93 11.79 4.58
N ILE A 87 15.48 10.55 4.84
CA ILE A 87 16.38 9.41 5.12
C ILE A 87 16.80 8.73 3.81
N TYR A 88 15.84 8.19 3.05
CA TYR A 88 16.15 7.49 1.79
C TYR A 88 16.40 8.46 0.63
N ARG A 89 15.90 9.69 0.70
CA ARG A 89 16.00 10.72 -0.35
C ARG A 89 15.55 10.20 -1.72
N GLU A 90 14.60 9.28 -1.73
CA GLU A 90 14.04 8.69 -2.95
C GLU A 90 13.12 9.68 -3.66
N VAL A 91 12.46 10.55 -2.88
CA VAL A 91 11.52 11.57 -3.39
C VAL A 91 12.14 12.95 -3.23
N LYS A 92 12.25 13.71 -4.33
CA LYS A 92 12.66 15.11 -4.28
C LYS A 92 11.47 15.99 -3.95
N TRP A 93 11.70 17.11 -3.27
CA TRP A 93 10.67 18.11 -2.95
C TRP A 93 9.88 18.59 -4.18
N ARG A 94 10.50 18.57 -5.36
CA ARG A 94 9.86 18.95 -6.63
C ARG A 94 8.86 17.93 -7.15
N ASP A 95 8.95 16.68 -6.70
CA ASP A 95 8.07 15.58 -7.11
C ASP A 95 6.81 15.51 -6.23
N LEU A 96 6.81 16.18 -5.06
CA LEU A 96 5.69 16.19 -4.12
C LEU A 96 4.37 16.67 -4.74
N PRO A 97 4.31 17.78 -5.51
CA PRO A 97 3.05 18.21 -6.12
C PRO A 97 2.49 17.17 -7.08
N LYS A 98 3.36 16.48 -7.83
CA LYS A 98 2.97 15.42 -8.76
C LYS A 98 2.42 14.20 -8.01
N LEU A 99 3.11 13.76 -6.96
CA LEU A 99 2.68 12.64 -6.11
C LEU A 99 1.31 12.89 -5.45
N ILE A 100 1.10 14.11 -4.94
CA ILE A 100 -0.19 14.50 -4.36
C ILE A 100 -1.27 14.48 -5.44
N LEU A 101 -1.00 15.04 -6.62
CA LEU A 101 -1.96 15.08 -7.71
C LEU A 101 -2.34 13.67 -8.19
N GLU A 102 -1.38 12.78 -8.39
CA GLU A 102 -1.64 11.37 -8.73
C GLU A 102 -2.48 10.67 -7.65
N SER A 103 -2.14 10.86 -6.38
CA SER A 103 -2.89 10.28 -5.26
C SER A 103 -4.35 10.78 -5.21
N VAL A 104 -4.55 12.08 -5.43
CA VAL A 104 -5.89 12.69 -5.48
C VAL A 104 -6.67 12.18 -6.68
N VAL A 105 -6.05 12.05 -7.86
CA VAL A 105 -6.72 11.53 -9.06
C VAL A 105 -7.21 10.10 -8.83
N THR A 106 -6.36 9.21 -8.31
CA THR A 106 -6.77 7.83 -8.00
C THR A 106 -7.92 7.80 -6.99
N THR A 107 -7.83 8.59 -5.93
CA THR A 107 -8.88 8.66 -4.90
C THR A 107 -10.19 9.22 -5.47
N SER A 108 -10.11 10.23 -6.34
CA SER A 108 -11.29 10.85 -6.97
C SER A 108 -12.03 9.88 -7.87
N ILE A 109 -11.30 9.06 -8.65
CA ILE A 109 -11.90 8.01 -9.48
C ILE A 109 -12.69 7.03 -8.61
N VAL A 110 -12.10 6.58 -7.49
CA VAL A 110 -12.77 5.65 -6.56
C VAL A 110 -14.01 6.29 -5.93
N LEU A 111 -13.90 7.52 -5.43
CA LEU A 111 -15.03 8.24 -4.81
C LEU A 111 -16.16 8.50 -5.81
N LEU A 112 -15.83 8.81 -7.06
CA LEU A 112 -16.81 9.02 -8.12
C LEU A 112 -17.57 7.72 -8.45
N LEU A 113 -16.87 6.59 -8.55
CA LEU A 113 -17.50 5.27 -8.72
C LEU A 113 -18.44 4.93 -7.56
N ILE A 114 -18.01 5.21 -6.32
CA ILE A 114 -18.85 5.03 -5.12
C ILE A 114 -20.08 5.95 -5.20
N GLY A 115 -19.92 7.21 -5.60
CA GLY A 115 -21.01 8.17 -5.74
C GLY A 115 -22.08 7.72 -6.73
N PHE A 116 -21.68 7.23 -7.91
CA PHE A 116 -22.62 6.64 -8.88
C PHE A 116 -23.29 5.39 -8.33
N SER A 117 -22.55 4.52 -7.63
CA SER A 117 -23.10 3.31 -7.02
C SER A 117 -24.16 3.64 -5.97
N VAL A 118 -23.92 4.64 -5.11
CA VAL A 118 -24.89 5.11 -4.11
C VAL A 118 -26.11 5.74 -4.77
N GLY A 119 -25.91 6.56 -5.80
CA GLY A 119 -27.01 7.17 -6.56
C GLY A 119 -27.91 6.13 -7.23
N MET A 120 -27.31 5.11 -7.85
CA MET A 120 -28.06 3.98 -8.41
C MET A 120 -28.78 3.18 -7.31
N SER A 121 -28.12 2.88 -6.20
CA SER A 121 -28.73 2.16 -5.08
C SER A 121 -29.96 2.89 -4.55
N TRP A 122 -29.90 4.22 -4.40
CA TRP A 122 -31.05 5.03 -3.97
C TRP A 122 -32.17 5.04 -5.01
N ALA A 123 -31.84 5.16 -6.30
CA ALA A 123 -32.82 5.10 -7.38
C ALA A 123 -33.54 3.74 -7.44
N MET A 124 -32.80 2.63 -7.26
CA MET A 124 -33.38 1.29 -7.20
C MET A 124 -34.29 1.13 -5.98
N THR A 125 -33.88 1.61 -4.80
CA THR A 125 -34.70 1.57 -3.59
C THR A 125 -35.99 2.37 -3.74
N ASN A 126 -35.97 3.54 -4.38
CA ASN A 126 -37.20 4.33 -4.61
C ASN A 126 -38.15 3.74 -5.66
N ALA A 127 -37.63 2.93 -6.58
CA ALA A 127 -38.44 2.26 -7.59
C ALA A 127 -39.02 0.93 -7.10
N ASP A 128 -38.87 0.59 -5.80
CA ASP A 128 -39.24 -0.69 -5.17
C ASP A 128 -38.70 -1.94 -5.91
N ILE A 129 -37.69 -1.74 -6.78
CA ILE A 129 -37.05 -2.80 -7.55
C ILE A 129 -36.49 -3.90 -6.63
N PRO A 130 -35.81 -3.60 -5.50
CA PRO A 130 -35.35 -4.64 -4.59
C PRO A 130 -36.47 -5.57 -4.12
N TYR A 131 -37.68 -5.03 -3.90
CA TYR A 131 -38.85 -5.78 -3.43
C TYR A 131 -39.48 -6.61 -4.55
N MET A 132 -39.51 -6.09 -5.78
CA MET A 132 -40.04 -6.81 -6.96
C MET A 132 -39.19 -8.01 -7.41
N ILE A 133 -37.91 -8.05 -7.04
CA ILE A 133 -36.99 -9.15 -7.40
C ILE A 133 -36.86 -10.16 -6.24
N SER A 134 -37.43 -9.86 -5.05
CA SER A 134 -37.37 -10.76 -3.90
C SER A 134 -38.57 -11.71 -3.77
N ASP A 135 -39.58 -11.59 -4.64
CA ASP A 135 -40.62 -12.58 -4.92
C ASP A 135 -40.31 -13.34 -6.23
#